data_AF-A0A7X6SRL4-F1
#
_entry.id   AF-A0A7X6SRL4-F1
#
_cell.length_a   1.000
_cell.length_b   1.000
_cell.length_c   1.000
_cell.angle_alpha   90.00
_cell.angle_beta   90.00
_cell.angle_gamma   90.00
#
_symmetry.space_group_name_H-M   'P 1'
#
loop_
_entity.id
_entity.type
_entity.pdbx_description
1 polymer ?
#
loop_
_entity_poly.entity_id
_entity_poly.type
_entity_poly.pdbx_seq_one_letter_code
_entity_poly.pdbx_strand_id
1 'polypeptide(L)'
;METPNKSIGFSLKKISTEQFAIIEEGFNDKGKIRLNTSLRIAADDKQKYVAVFTSFIFDSDTKPFLIVEVSCHFQIKDSAWIEMHNPDTNTLVVPKGFLCHLAMLTIGTSRGILHVKTEGTCFNKYVLPTINVTEIIKEDEVFSFKNSEE
;
A
#
# COMPACT_ATOMS: atom_id res chain seq x y z
N MET A 1 -23.10 23.05 -5.22
CA MET A 1 -23.23 22.01 -6.25
C MET A 1 -22.70 20.73 -5.63
N GLU A 2 -23.57 19.77 -5.35
CA GLU A 2 -23.15 18.45 -4.88
C GLU A 2 -22.46 17.73 -6.05
N THR A 3 -21.18 17.39 -5.89
CA THR A 3 -20.47 16.56 -6.85
C THR A 3 -21.16 15.20 -6.87
N PRO A 4 -21.61 14.68 -8.03
CA PRO A 4 -22.24 13.37 -8.06
C PRO A 4 -21.27 12.34 -7.47
N ASN A 5 -21.75 11.57 -6.49
CA ASN A 5 -20.96 10.56 -5.79
C ASN A 5 -20.68 9.40 -6.75
N LYS A 6 -19.68 9.59 -7.62
CA LYS A 6 -19.31 8.62 -8.65
C LYS A 6 -18.59 7.44 -8.01
N SER A 7 -19.23 6.29 -8.06
CA SER A 7 -18.66 5.01 -7.60
C SER A 7 -17.54 4.57 -8.52
N ILE A 8 -16.30 4.50 -8.01
CA ILE A 8 -15.16 3.92 -8.73
C ILE A 8 -15.26 2.38 -8.62
N GLY A 9 -15.45 1.71 -9.75
CA GLY A 9 -15.48 0.25 -9.80
C GLY A 9 -14.06 -0.34 -9.82
N PHE A 10 -13.76 -1.24 -8.89
CA PHE A 10 -12.46 -1.92 -8.80
C PHE A 10 -12.59 -3.33 -8.20
N SER A 11 -11.54 -4.15 -8.34
CA SER A 11 -11.46 -5.47 -7.69
C SER A 11 -10.02 -5.79 -7.29
N LEU A 12 -9.84 -6.47 -6.15
CA LEU A 12 -8.54 -7.00 -5.74
C LEU A 12 -8.18 -8.19 -6.63
N LYS A 13 -7.04 -8.12 -7.32
CA LYS A 13 -6.57 -9.19 -8.23
C LYS A 13 -5.40 -9.99 -7.68
N LYS A 14 -4.52 -9.34 -6.92
CA LYS A 14 -3.33 -9.99 -6.38
C LYS A 14 -2.97 -9.43 -5.02
N ILE A 15 -2.54 -10.32 -4.13
CA ILE A 15 -1.84 -10.01 -2.88
C ILE A 15 -0.45 -10.64 -3.00
N SER A 16 0.60 -9.88 -2.65
CA SER A 16 1.97 -10.38 -2.58
C SER A 16 2.60 -10.01 -1.25
N THR A 17 3.37 -10.92 -0.64
CA THR A 17 4.42 -10.53 0.30
C THR A 17 5.66 -10.22 -0.53
N GLU A 18 6.01 -8.95 -0.65
CA GLU A 18 7.18 -8.49 -1.41
C GLU A 18 8.47 -8.73 -0.60
N GLN A 19 8.41 -8.50 0.71
CA GLN A 19 9.52 -8.76 1.63
C GLN A 19 8.99 -9.24 2.98
N PHE A 20 9.68 -10.21 3.58
CA PHE A 20 9.50 -10.55 4.97
C PHE A 20 10.83 -10.99 5.57
N ALA A 21 11.20 -10.44 6.72
CA ALA A 21 12.40 -10.85 7.43
C ALA A 21 12.21 -10.71 8.95
N ILE A 22 12.70 -11.70 9.67
CA ILE A 22 12.99 -11.62 11.11
C ILE A 22 14.51 -11.57 11.22
N ILE A 23 15.02 -10.54 11.91
CA ILE A 23 16.46 -10.31 12.10
C ILE A 23 16.70 -10.32 13.61
N GLU A 24 16.98 -11.50 14.16
CA GLU A 24 17.07 -11.71 15.61
C GLU A 24 18.17 -10.84 16.24
N GLU A 25 19.28 -10.62 15.53
CA GLU A 25 20.40 -9.78 15.99
C GLU A 25 20.03 -8.30 16.11
N GLY A 26 18.96 -7.88 15.44
CA GLY A 26 18.41 -6.53 15.56
C GLY A 26 17.50 -6.35 16.77
N PHE A 27 17.12 -7.43 17.45
CA PHE A 27 16.15 -7.37 18.55
C PHE A 27 16.81 -7.17 19.91
N ASN A 28 16.38 -6.13 20.63
CA ASN A 28 16.70 -5.90 22.03
C ASN A 28 15.39 -5.60 22.79
N ASP A 29 14.97 -6.49 23.67
CA ASP A 29 13.70 -6.39 24.39
C ASP A 29 13.66 -5.23 25.40
N LYS A 30 14.82 -4.71 25.78
CA LYS A 30 14.99 -3.52 26.63
C LYS A 30 15.19 -2.23 25.83
N GLY A 31 15.32 -2.34 24.51
CA GLY A 31 15.55 -1.21 23.62
C GLY A 31 14.29 -0.40 23.33
N LYS A 32 14.46 0.80 22.77
CA LYS A 32 13.33 1.62 22.32
C LYS A 32 12.82 1.08 20.99
N ILE A 33 11.71 0.38 21.05
CA ILE A 33 11.01 -0.12 19.86
C ILE A 33 10.38 1.04 19.09
N ARG A 34 10.58 1.06 17.78
CA ARG A 34 9.91 1.97 16.83
C ARG A 34 9.33 1.20 15.68
N LEU A 35 8.28 1.76 15.09
CA LEU A 35 7.67 1.27 13.86
C LEU A 35 7.79 2.35 12.80
N ASN A 36 8.46 2.02 11.70
CA ASN A 36 8.52 2.85 10.51
C ASN A 36 7.49 2.32 9.51
N THR A 37 6.66 3.21 8.98
CA THR A 37 5.63 2.88 7.99
C THR A 37 5.92 3.65 6.71
N SER A 38 5.89 2.98 5.57
CA SER A 38 5.89 3.64 4.26
C SER A 38 4.77 3.10 3.38
N LEU A 39 4.30 3.98 2.50
CA LEU A 39 3.25 3.70 1.53
C LEU A 39 3.78 4.11 0.16
N ARG A 40 3.64 3.23 -0.83
CA ARG A 40 3.95 3.53 -2.23
C ARG A 40 2.79 3.09 -3.10
N ILE A 41 2.44 3.90 -4.08
CA ILE A 41 1.37 3.62 -5.04
C ILE A 41 2.02 3.55 -6.42
N ALA A 42 1.55 2.62 -7.25
CA ALA A 42 1.95 2.51 -8.65
C ALA A 42 0.70 2.29 -9.52
N ALA A 43 0.81 2.67 -10.79
CA ALA A 43 -0.24 2.43 -11.78
C ALA A 43 0.34 1.80 -13.05
N ASP A 44 -0.44 0.95 -13.70
CA ASP A 44 -0.13 0.33 -14.99
C ASP A 44 -1.28 0.57 -15.96
N ASP A 45 -1.02 1.28 -17.06
CA ASP A 45 -2.04 1.63 -18.06
C ASP A 45 -2.48 0.47 -18.94
N LYS A 46 -1.55 -0.42 -19.29
CA LYS A 46 -1.84 -1.58 -20.15
C LYS A 46 -2.79 -2.54 -19.47
N GLN A 47 -2.57 -2.78 -18.18
CA GLN A 47 -3.40 -3.66 -17.36
C GLN A 47 -4.52 -2.93 -16.63
N LYS A 48 -4.49 -1.59 -16.58
CA LYS A 48 -5.43 -0.73 -15.81
C LYS A 48 -5.43 -1.07 -14.33
N TYR A 49 -4.23 -1.20 -13.77
CA TYR A 49 -4.02 -1.55 -12.37
C TYR A 49 -3.61 -0.33 -11.57
N VAL A 50 -4.08 -0.27 -10.33
CA VAL A 50 -3.48 0.53 -9.26
C VAL A 50 -2.96 -0.45 -8.22
N ALA A 51 -1.67 -0.41 -7.92
CA ALA A 51 -1.04 -1.22 -6.90
C ALA A 51 -0.67 -0.36 -5.70
N VAL A 52 -0.94 -0.86 -4.51
CA VAL A 52 -0.55 -0.21 -3.26
C VAL A 52 0.40 -1.13 -2.50
N PHE A 53 1.55 -0.59 -2.12
CA PHE A 53 2.61 -1.24 -1.37
C PHE A 53 2.68 -0.59 0.01
N THR A 54 2.64 -1.42 1.05
CA THR A 54 2.82 -0.99 2.44
C THR A 54 4.05 -1.69 3.00
N SER A 55 5.00 -0.93 3.53
CA SER A 55 6.17 -1.47 4.21
C SER A 55 6.18 -1.05 5.67
N PHE A 56 6.48 -2.01 6.53
CA PHE A 56 6.58 -1.86 7.97
C PHE A 56 7.91 -2.40 8.44
N ILE A 57 8.68 -1.56 9.13
CA ILE A 57 9.97 -1.93 9.71
C ILE A 57 9.90 -1.64 11.20
N PHE A 58 9.94 -2.68 12.01
CA PHE A 58 10.17 -2.54 13.44
C PHE A 58 11.67 -2.54 13.70
N ASP A 59 12.11 -1.58 14.50
CA ASP A 59 13.49 -1.46 14.92
C ASP A 59 13.60 -1.31 16.43
N SER A 60 14.69 -1.83 16.99
CA SER A 60 15.10 -1.63 18.37
C SER A 60 16.39 -0.82 18.39
N ASP A 61 16.38 0.35 19.02
CA ASP A 61 17.54 1.24 19.08
C ASP A 61 18.19 1.48 17.70
N THR A 62 17.36 1.64 16.65
CA THR A 62 17.72 1.83 15.22
C THR A 62 18.10 0.56 14.44
N LYS A 63 18.16 -0.61 15.08
CA LYS A 63 18.43 -1.88 14.39
C LYS A 63 17.11 -2.57 14.00
N PRO A 64 16.87 -2.83 12.70
CA PRO A 64 15.65 -3.50 12.27
C PRO A 64 15.65 -4.94 12.76
N PHE A 65 14.51 -5.41 13.28
CA PHE A 65 14.33 -6.80 13.70
C PHE A 65 13.14 -7.51 13.05
N LEU A 66 12.21 -6.75 12.47
CA LEU A 66 11.06 -7.29 11.77
C LEU A 66 10.70 -6.39 10.59
N ILE A 67 10.70 -6.97 9.40
CA ILE A 67 10.39 -6.27 8.14
C ILE A 67 9.24 -7.02 7.48
N VAL A 68 8.23 -6.27 7.04
CA VAL A 68 7.15 -6.79 6.19
C VAL A 68 6.79 -5.76 5.14
N GLU A 69 6.91 -6.13 3.87
CA GLU A 69 6.37 -5.38 2.74
C GLU A 69 5.33 -6.25 2.01
N VAL A 70 4.17 -5.66 1.77
CA VAL A 70 3.04 -6.32 1.14
C VAL A 70 2.48 -5.40 0.08
N SER A 71 2.08 -5.98 -1.05
CA SER A 71 1.38 -5.27 -2.10
C SER A 71 0.00 -5.87 -2.36
N CYS A 72 -0.95 -5.00 -2.65
CA CYS A 72 -2.25 -5.38 -3.22
C CYS A 72 -2.41 -4.68 -4.58
N HIS A 73 -2.79 -5.47 -5.59
CA HIS A 73 -2.98 -4.98 -6.96
C HIS A 73 -4.45 -4.98 -7.28
N PHE A 74 -4.98 -3.82 -7.62
CA PHE A 74 -6.39 -3.60 -7.88
C PHE A 74 -6.61 -3.34 -9.36
N GLN A 75 -7.42 -4.18 -10.00
CA GLN A 75 -7.93 -3.90 -11.33
C GLN A 75 -9.01 -2.83 -11.23
N ILE A 76 -8.84 -1.76 -11.98
CA ILE A 76 -9.86 -0.72 -12.13
C ILE A 76 -10.76 -1.08 -13.31
N LYS A 77 -12.06 -0.87 -13.18
CA LYS A 77 -13.02 -1.06 -14.27
C LYS A 77 -12.75 -0.04 -15.38
N ASP A 78 -12.84 -0.47 -16.63
CA ASP A 78 -12.58 0.39 -17.80
C ASP A 78 -13.30 1.74 -17.74
N SER A 79 -14.58 1.75 -17.37
CA SER A 79 -15.37 2.98 -17.26
C SER A 79 -14.77 3.97 -16.26
N ALA A 80 -14.28 3.48 -15.12
CA ALA A 80 -13.65 4.34 -14.12
C ALA A 80 -12.24 4.77 -14.53
N TRP A 81 -11.50 3.90 -15.23
CA TRP A 81 -10.18 4.26 -15.76
C TRP A 81 -10.27 5.40 -16.77
N ILE A 82 -11.21 5.31 -17.72
CA ILE A 82 -11.45 6.35 -18.73
C ILE A 82 -11.79 7.70 -18.08
N GLU A 83 -12.53 7.69 -16.97
CA GLU A 83 -12.86 8.91 -16.25
C GLU A 83 -11.68 9.54 -15.49
N MET A 84 -10.69 8.72 -15.11
CA MET A 84 -9.49 9.15 -14.38
C MET A 84 -8.29 9.44 -15.32
N HIS A 85 -8.33 8.96 -16.56
CA HIS A 85 -7.25 9.05 -17.53
C HIS A 85 -7.47 10.23 -18.49
N ASN A 86 -6.43 11.03 -18.68
CA ASN A 86 -6.37 12.06 -19.70
C ASN A 86 -5.56 11.53 -20.90
N PRO A 87 -6.21 11.28 -22.05
CA PRO A 87 -5.54 10.74 -23.23
C PRO A 87 -4.58 11.73 -23.88
N ASP A 88 -4.82 13.03 -23.77
CA ASP A 88 -3.99 14.07 -24.42
C ASP A 88 -2.62 14.20 -23.74
N THR A 89 -2.60 14.06 -22.41
CA THR A 89 -1.37 14.14 -21.60
C THR A 89 -0.81 12.77 -21.23
N ASN A 90 -1.54 11.70 -21.56
CA ASN A 90 -1.28 10.33 -21.12
C ASN A 90 -1.04 10.23 -19.60
N THR A 91 -1.89 10.89 -18.82
CA THR A 91 -1.81 10.92 -17.36
C THR A 91 -3.05 10.30 -16.71
N LEU A 92 -2.86 9.59 -15.60
CA LEU A 92 -3.93 9.09 -14.74
C LEU A 92 -3.96 9.90 -13.46
N VAL A 93 -5.13 10.45 -13.10
CA VAL A 93 -5.36 11.14 -11.83
C VAL A 93 -6.22 10.26 -10.94
N VAL A 94 -5.62 9.71 -9.89
CA VAL A 94 -6.33 8.82 -8.95
C VAL A 94 -6.75 9.60 -7.71
N PRO A 95 -8.06 9.70 -7.41
CA PRO A 95 -8.54 10.52 -6.30
C PRO A 95 -8.03 10.05 -4.94
N LYS A 96 -7.63 10.98 -4.08
CA LYS A 96 -7.08 10.70 -2.74
C LYS A 96 -7.97 9.84 -1.87
N GLY A 97 -9.29 10.04 -1.95
CA GLY A 97 -10.26 9.26 -1.19
C GLY A 97 -10.27 7.80 -1.60
N PHE A 98 -10.10 7.54 -2.90
CA PHE A 98 -9.98 6.19 -3.44
C PHE A 98 -8.64 5.55 -3.06
N LEU A 99 -7.55 6.31 -3.16
CA LEU A 99 -6.22 5.85 -2.70
C LEU A 99 -6.21 5.49 -1.21
N CYS A 100 -6.86 6.30 -0.36
CA CYS A 100 -7.02 6.00 1.06
C CYS A 100 -7.76 4.68 1.26
N HIS A 101 -8.82 4.43 0.48
CA HIS A 101 -9.55 3.17 0.55
C HIS A 101 -8.69 1.97 0.16
N LEU A 102 -7.95 2.05 -0.94
CA LEU A 102 -7.03 0.99 -1.37
C LEU A 102 -5.92 0.76 -0.33
N ALA A 103 -5.35 1.83 0.22
CA ALA A 103 -4.33 1.75 1.27
C ALA A 103 -4.85 1.07 2.55
N MET A 104 -6.08 1.36 2.97
CA MET A 104 -6.69 0.70 4.12
C MET A 104 -6.85 -0.81 3.92
N LEU A 105 -7.25 -1.24 2.71
CA LEU A 105 -7.34 -2.67 2.36
C LEU A 105 -5.96 -3.34 2.41
N THR A 106 -4.93 -2.69 1.85
CA THR A 106 -3.57 -3.21 1.87
C THR A 106 -3.03 -3.30 3.28
N ILE A 107 -3.15 -2.25 4.11
CA ILE A 107 -2.72 -2.26 5.53
C ILE A 107 -3.45 -3.37 6.31
N GLY A 108 -4.75 -3.57 6.04
CA GLY A 108 -5.51 -4.68 6.61
C GLY A 108 -4.96 -6.05 6.25
N THR A 109 -4.61 -6.22 4.98
CA THR A 109 -3.99 -7.45 4.46
C THR A 109 -2.60 -7.67 5.10
N SER A 110 -1.78 -6.63 5.19
CA SER A 110 -0.46 -6.66 5.83
C SER A 110 -0.51 -7.07 7.29
N ARG A 111 -1.54 -6.65 8.03
CA ARG A 111 -1.79 -7.11 9.41
C ARG A 111 -1.95 -8.62 9.50
N GLY A 112 -2.80 -9.18 8.65
CA GLY A 112 -3.04 -10.63 8.61
C GLY A 112 -1.77 -11.41 8.25
N ILE A 113 -1.04 -10.94 7.23
CA ILE A 113 0.23 -11.55 6.81
C ILE A 113 1.25 -11.51 7.94
N LEU A 114 1.42 -10.36 8.62
CA LEU A 114 2.35 -10.23 9.73
C LEU A 114 1.99 -11.17 10.88
N HIS A 115 0.71 -11.25 11.26
CA HIS A 115 0.24 -12.12 12.32
C HIS A 115 0.57 -13.59 12.03
N VAL A 116 0.20 -14.09 10.85
CA VAL A 116 0.45 -15.50 10.48
C VAL A 116 1.95 -15.79 10.37
N LYS A 117 2.75 -14.88 9.80
CA LYS A 117 4.19 -15.12 9.63
C LYS A 117 5.00 -15.04 10.92
N THR A 118 4.45 -14.42 11.96
CA THR A 118 5.10 -14.33 13.27
C THR A 118 4.48 -15.27 14.30
N GLU A 119 3.44 -16.01 13.95
CA GLU A 119 2.77 -16.96 14.84
C GLU A 119 3.77 -18.00 15.37
N GLY A 120 3.70 -18.30 16.67
CA GLY A 120 4.64 -19.20 17.34
C GLY A 120 6.02 -18.58 17.66
N THR A 121 6.29 -17.33 17.27
CA THR A 121 7.53 -16.61 17.61
C THR A 121 7.30 -15.57 18.72
N CYS A 122 8.38 -15.13 19.37
CA CYS A 122 8.31 -14.02 20.34
C CYS A 122 7.94 -12.67 19.69
N PHE A 123 7.97 -12.58 18.36
CA PHE A 123 7.66 -11.38 17.59
C PHE A 123 6.16 -11.21 17.32
N ASN A 124 5.32 -12.21 17.57
CA ASN A 124 3.86 -12.13 17.31
C ASN A 124 3.16 -11.01 18.10
N LYS A 125 3.77 -10.57 19.22
CA LYS A 125 3.29 -9.43 20.01
C LYS A 125 3.38 -8.08 19.27
N TYR A 126 4.20 -7.99 18.21
CA TYR A 126 4.37 -6.78 17.40
C TYR A 126 3.30 -6.73 16.30
N VAL A 127 2.12 -6.30 16.67
CA VAL A 127 1.00 -6.10 15.74
C VAL A 127 1.10 -4.72 15.07
N LEU A 128 0.68 -4.62 13.81
CA LEU A 128 0.55 -3.30 13.18
C LEU A 128 -0.64 -2.55 13.82
N PRO A 129 -0.48 -1.28 14.20
CA PRO A 129 -1.57 -0.49 14.74
C PRO A 129 -2.60 -0.13 13.67
N THR A 130 -3.72 0.46 14.07
CA THR A 130 -4.59 1.20 13.16
C THR A 130 -3.86 2.45 12.69
N ILE A 131 -3.80 2.68 11.38
CA ILE A 131 -3.06 3.79 10.78
C ILE A 131 -4.06 4.73 10.12
N ASN A 132 -3.97 6.02 10.44
CA ASN A 132 -4.78 7.03 9.79
C ASN A 132 -4.20 7.34 8.39
N VAL A 133 -4.68 6.66 7.35
CA VAL A 133 -4.19 6.86 5.98
C VAL A 133 -4.45 8.26 5.43
N THR A 134 -5.43 8.99 5.96
CA THR A 134 -5.71 10.39 5.57
C THR A 134 -4.63 11.36 6.08
N GLU A 135 -3.80 10.91 7.02
CA GLU A 135 -2.59 11.61 7.44
C GLU A 135 -1.40 11.37 6.51
N ILE A 136 -1.44 10.32 5.70
CA ILE A 136 -0.38 9.92 4.78
C ILE A 136 -0.68 10.40 3.36
N ILE A 137 -1.89 10.14 2.85
CA ILE A 137 -2.33 10.55 1.52
C ILE A 137 -3.08 11.87 1.65
N LYS A 138 -2.44 12.96 1.19
CA LYS A 138 -2.98 14.32 1.32
C LYS A 138 -3.70 14.84 0.08
N GLU A 139 -3.29 14.34 -1.08
CA GLU A 139 -3.70 14.81 -2.40
C GLU A 139 -3.92 13.64 -3.36
N ASP A 140 -4.47 13.97 -4.53
CA ASP A 140 -4.67 13.02 -5.61
C ASP A 140 -3.30 12.64 -6.20
N GLU A 141 -3.13 11.39 -6.62
CA GLU A 141 -1.87 10.93 -7.21
C GLU A 141 -1.95 11.00 -8.73
N VAL A 142 -0.92 11.56 -9.36
CA VAL A 142 -0.85 11.70 -10.82
C VAL A 142 0.26 10.80 -11.37
N PHE A 143 -0.13 9.88 -12.25
CA PHE A 143 0.81 8.99 -12.95
C PHE A 143 0.94 9.42 -14.40
N SER A 144 2.16 9.67 -14.86
CA SER A 144 2.44 9.91 -16.29
C SER A 144 2.95 8.64 -16.94
N PHE A 145 2.29 8.19 -18.00
CA PHE A 145 2.71 7.01 -18.75
C PHE A 145 3.57 7.45 -19.94
N LYS A 146 4.71 6.79 -20.13
CA LYS A 146 5.51 6.99 -21.35
C LYS A 146 4.82 6.26 -22.49
N ASN A 147 4.64 6.94 -23.61
CA ASN A 147 4.33 6.25 -24.87
C ASN A 147 5.49 5.31 -25.15
N SER A 148 5.21 4.01 -25.15
CA SER A 148 6.18 3.01 -25.59
C SER A 148 6.27 3.14 -27.11
N GLU A 149 7.19 3.98 -27.60
CA GLU A 149 7.66 3.86 -28.98
C GLU A 149 8.51 2.60 -29.07
N GLU A 150 7.92 1.53 -29.60
CA GLU A 150 8.60 0.45 -30.32
C GLU A 150 7.83 0.17 -31.62
#